data_AF-A0A6M5YRW1-F1
#
_entry.id   AF-A0A6M5YRW1-F1
#
_cell.length_a   1.000
_cell.length_b   1.000
_cell.length_c   1.000
_cell.angle_alpha   90.00
_cell.angle_beta   90.00
_cell.angle_gamma   90.00
#
_symmetry.space_group_name_H-M   'P 1'
#
loop_
_entity.id
_entity.type
_entity.pdbx_description
1 polymer ?
#
loop_
_entity_poly.entity_id
_entity_poly.type
_entity_poly.pdbx_seq_one_letter_code
_entity_poly.pdbx_strand_id
1 'polypeptide(L)'
;MRKRLAAVGLSVILGATGSTAQQPQFPQPAFPAQPPQGPPQPNFPMPLPQFPPQPRLPGQSPLPAQPPASMLPPPPATGLPNALGQPQQPQALPQSVLAPPNAPRPTSTPAAEVPLPQPEQKTAFSAMDVSVKRVVGGWQVWAGQRVLRDVGDNETNARDLARVYRDLRATEWVAIGGGPKPVVEYGLINGRPAVAGTPAPDAKPGTGATSFASGAWSGTGPPEPGAPAAYKGPVVTGAGAKFVQPIDIRTARVEPIRGVWCVRDDDTLLFNFGTDKAGAEQAVAVIRKYGFNRVGVVGAPEQPVMNYMYVSLEPERQKLLSGQLVMNAQIDALTRTGIPVPGVGYTGEMIKIDPRKVEARKNGSEWVVAAGPEVLGTFGVTEWAAREAARTVQDAKFTEYCKLGGTSGLTFFLRDGKAPTRVPFNAQGRNFDLTSLKVQQNNGKWVVTENNKYVFDVSGPQEGEVVIRVLKSYGFDQFAHLSAGSPKGGITFMVKNR
;
A
#
# COMPACT_ATOMS: atom_id res chain seq x y z
N MET A 1 19.80 30.09 -45.75
CA MET A 1 19.24 31.35 -45.21
C MET A 1 19.71 31.53 -43.77
N ARG A 2 20.65 32.44 -43.55
CA ARG A 2 21.14 32.83 -42.21
C ARG A 2 20.53 34.20 -41.89
N LYS A 3 19.90 34.35 -40.72
CA LYS A 3 19.57 35.66 -40.16
C LYS A 3 20.22 35.79 -38.79
N ARG A 4 21.17 36.73 -38.71
CA ARG A 4 21.64 37.42 -37.51
C ARG A 4 20.91 38.76 -37.40
N LEU A 5 20.82 39.28 -36.18
CA LEU A 5 20.54 40.65 -35.69
C LEU A 5 19.56 40.53 -34.49
N ALA A 6 19.63 41.29 -33.40
CA ALA A 6 20.58 42.24 -32.83
C ALA A 6 20.15 42.47 -31.37
N ALA A 7 21.06 42.95 -30.54
CA ALA A 7 20.84 43.32 -29.15
C ALA A 7 20.08 44.66 -29.00
N VAL A 8 19.31 44.82 -27.92
CA VAL A 8 19.09 46.09 -27.20
C VAL A 8 18.92 45.77 -25.72
N GLY A 9 19.74 46.40 -24.87
CA GLY A 9 19.65 46.31 -23.42
C GLY A 9 18.71 47.34 -22.81
N LEU A 10 18.25 47.06 -21.59
CA LEU A 10 17.83 48.10 -20.66
C LEU A 10 18.17 47.64 -19.23
N SER A 11 19.07 48.39 -18.60
CA SER A 11 19.46 48.27 -17.21
C SER A 11 18.40 48.93 -16.31
N VAL A 12 18.02 48.28 -15.22
CA VAL A 12 17.41 48.93 -14.06
C VAL A 12 18.11 48.46 -12.79
N ILE A 13 18.59 49.45 -12.04
CA ILE A 13 19.31 49.40 -10.77
C ILE A 13 18.30 49.28 -9.63
N LEU A 14 18.53 48.35 -8.69
CA LEU A 14 18.04 48.30 -7.29
C LEU A 14 18.98 47.29 -6.60
N GLY A 15 19.91 47.66 -5.73
CA GLY A 15 19.68 48.31 -4.44
C GLY A 15 19.88 47.28 -3.33
N ALA A 16 21.12 46.83 -3.12
CA ALA A 16 21.49 45.86 -2.08
C ALA A 16 21.96 46.58 -0.81
N THR A 17 21.21 46.46 0.28
CA THR A 17 21.76 46.56 1.65
C THR A 17 21.02 45.56 2.54
N GLY A 18 21.76 44.55 2.99
CA GLY A 18 21.29 43.53 3.93
C GLY A 18 22.47 43.12 4.78
N SER A 19 22.62 43.79 5.91
CA SER A 19 23.68 43.62 6.89
C SER A 19 23.69 42.20 7.46
N THR A 20 24.76 41.45 7.22
CA THR A 20 25.03 40.18 7.92
C THR A 20 25.74 40.50 9.24
N ALA A 21 25.07 40.20 10.35
CA ALA A 21 25.68 40.18 11.66
C ALA A 21 26.69 39.03 11.73
N GLN A 22 27.93 39.38 12.02
CA GLN A 22 29.09 38.51 12.09
C GLN A 22 29.07 37.75 13.42
N GLN A 23 28.87 36.43 13.38
CA GLN A 23 29.04 35.57 14.55
C GLN A 23 30.53 35.49 14.93
N PRO A 24 30.89 35.55 16.22
CA PRO A 24 32.27 35.39 16.66
C PRO A 24 32.73 33.93 16.46
N GLN A 25 33.83 33.75 15.72
CA GLN A 25 34.51 32.47 15.58
C GLN A 25 35.28 32.13 16.85
N PHE A 26 35.00 30.96 17.44
CA PHE A 26 35.83 30.37 18.47
C PHE A 26 37.04 29.65 17.84
N PRO A 27 38.24 29.71 18.46
CA PRO A 27 39.42 29.02 17.96
C PRO A 27 39.25 27.50 18.08
N GLN A 28 39.50 26.79 16.98
CA GLN A 28 39.52 25.32 16.95
C GLN A 28 40.83 24.79 17.58
N PRO A 29 40.79 23.72 18.38
CA PRO A 29 41.99 23.07 18.89
C PRO A 29 42.74 22.31 17.78
N ALA A 30 44.07 22.39 17.82
CA ALA A 30 44.98 21.75 16.87
C ALA A 30 44.91 20.21 16.96
N PHE A 31 44.77 19.55 15.81
CA PHE A 31 44.87 18.10 15.69
C PHE A 31 46.32 17.63 15.78
N PRO A 32 46.62 16.51 16.48
CA PRO A 32 47.95 15.92 16.50
C PRO A 32 48.30 15.26 15.16
N ALA A 33 49.57 15.38 14.78
CA ALA A 33 50.15 14.90 13.54
C ALA A 33 50.03 13.37 13.36
N GLN A 34 49.72 12.95 12.13
CA GLN A 34 49.75 11.55 11.72
C GLN A 34 51.20 11.02 11.67
N PRO A 35 51.47 9.80 12.16
CA PRO A 35 52.78 9.16 11.98
C PRO A 35 53.00 8.68 10.53
N PRO A 36 54.28 8.55 10.10
CA PRO A 36 54.66 8.29 8.72
C PRO A 36 54.28 6.88 8.26
N GLN A 37 53.88 6.80 6.98
CA GLN A 37 53.55 5.57 6.27
C GLN A 37 54.79 4.68 6.10
N GLY A 38 54.63 3.39 6.39
CA GLY A 38 55.65 2.35 6.18
C GLY A 38 55.84 1.97 4.70
N PRO A 39 56.92 1.23 4.38
CA PRO A 39 57.34 0.95 3.01
C PRO A 39 56.44 -0.04 2.25
N PRO A 40 56.45 0.01 0.90
CA PRO A 40 55.60 -0.82 0.05
C PRO A 40 56.03 -2.30 0.04
N GLN A 41 55.04 -3.21 0.08
CA GLN A 41 55.28 -4.65 -0.02
C GLN A 41 55.51 -5.10 -1.49
N PRO A 42 56.33 -6.14 -1.71
CA PRO A 42 56.63 -6.65 -3.04
C PRO A 42 55.52 -7.55 -3.60
N ASN A 43 55.34 -7.42 -4.91
CA ASN A 43 54.38 -8.11 -5.76
C ASN A 43 54.87 -9.54 -6.08
N PHE A 44 54.08 -10.57 -5.76
CA PHE A 44 54.35 -11.96 -6.17
C PHE A 44 53.26 -12.46 -7.14
N PRO A 45 53.62 -12.95 -8.34
CA PRO A 45 52.69 -13.66 -9.21
C PRO A 45 52.60 -15.15 -8.82
N MET A 46 51.41 -15.65 -8.52
CA MET A 46 51.13 -17.09 -8.42
C MET A 46 50.53 -17.63 -9.72
N PRO A 47 50.96 -18.81 -10.20
CA PRO A 47 50.37 -19.48 -11.36
C PRO A 47 49.13 -20.29 -10.99
N LEU A 48 48.13 -20.30 -11.87
CA LEU A 48 46.90 -21.09 -11.80
C LEU A 48 47.18 -22.60 -11.96
N PRO A 49 46.54 -23.49 -11.18
CA PRO A 49 46.61 -24.92 -11.41
C PRO A 49 45.66 -25.38 -12.53
N GLN A 50 46.17 -26.24 -13.42
CA GLN A 50 45.40 -26.94 -14.45
C GLN A 50 44.59 -28.09 -13.83
N PHE A 51 43.33 -28.21 -14.24
CA PHE A 51 42.45 -29.33 -13.86
C PHE A 51 42.64 -30.54 -14.79
N PRO A 52 42.65 -31.78 -14.27
CA PRO A 52 42.62 -32.99 -15.09
C PRO A 52 41.20 -33.31 -15.62
N PRO A 53 41.09 -34.08 -16.72
CA PRO A 53 39.82 -34.45 -17.33
C PRO A 53 39.05 -35.49 -16.50
N GLN A 54 37.72 -35.35 -16.43
CA GLN A 54 36.85 -36.28 -15.72
C GLN A 54 36.66 -37.62 -16.45
N PRO A 55 36.64 -38.76 -15.74
CA PRO A 55 36.28 -40.05 -16.32
C PRO A 55 34.77 -40.23 -16.45
N ARG A 56 34.34 -40.87 -17.55
CA ARG A 56 32.95 -41.28 -17.80
C ARG A 56 32.60 -42.53 -16.97
N LEU A 57 31.43 -42.53 -16.33
CA LEU A 57 30.87 -43.70 -15.65
C LEU A 57 29.99 -44.53 -16.60
N PRO A 58 30.25 -45.84 -16.75
CA PRO A 58 29.32 -46.80 -17.33
C PRO A 58 28.53 -47.51 -16.22
N GLY A 59 27.19 -47.49 -16.28
CA GLY A 59 26.36 -48.30 -15.37
C GLY A 59 25.00 -47.73 -14.93
N GLN A 60 24.20 -47.19 -15.86
CA GLN A 60 22.78 -46.92 -15.54
C GLN A 60 21.96 -48.22 -15.64
N SER A 61 21.52 -48.74 -14.50
CA SER A 61 20.53 -49.81 -14.40
C SER A 61 19.10 -49.28 -14.58
N PRO A 62 18.15 -50.11 -15.07
CA PRO A 62 16.79 -49.71 -15.35
C PRO A 62 15.92 -49.58 -14.09
N LEU A 63 14.97 -48.64 -14.14
CA LEU A 63 13.97 -48.35 -13.10
C LEU A 63 12.95 -49.49 -12.94
N PRO A 64 12.46 -49.77 -11.71
CA PRO A 64 11.42 -50.77 -11.48
C PRO A 64 10.01 -50.23 -11.78
N ALA A 65 9.15 -51.15 -12.23
CA ALA A 65 7.76 -50.94 -12.64
C ALA A 65 6.84 -50.47 -11.51
N GLN A 66 5.91 -49.56 -11.84
CA GLN A 66 4.81 -49.13 -10.97
C GLN A 66 3.70 -50.20 -10.90
N PRO A 67 3.10 -50.45 -9.72
CA PRO A 67 1.91 -51.27 -9.60
C PRO A 67 0.62 -50.50 -9.95
N PRO A 68 -0.47 -51.19 -10.35
CA PRO A 68 -1.71 -50.58 -10.82
C PRO A 68 -2.57 -50.00 -9.69
N ALA A 69 -3.23 -48.89 -10.00
CA ALA A 69 -4.14 -48.16 -9.13
C ALA A 69 -5.39 -48.99 -8.78
N SER A 70 -5.65 -49.13 -7.47
CA SER A 70 -6.87 -49.74 -6.95
C SER A 70 -8.04 -48.76 -6.98
N MET A 71 -9.18 -49.25 -7.45
CA MET A 71 -10.46 -48.55 -7.52
C MET A 71 -11.02 -48.21 -6.13
N LEU A 72 -11.51 -46.97 -5.97
CA LEU A 72 -12.30 -46.52 -4.82
C LEU A 72 -13.80 -46.72 -5.10
N PRO A 73 -14.60 -47.16 -4.12
CA PRO A 73 -16.06 -47.25 -4.23
C PRO A 73 -16.76 -45.90 -4.01
N PRO A 74 -17.99 -45.72 -4.54
CA PRO A 74 -18.76 -44.47 -4.41
C PRO A 74 -19.40 -44.31 -3.02
N PRO A 75 -19.66 -43.05 -2.57
CA PRO A 75 -20.31 -42.78 -1.29
C PRO A 75 -21.85 -42.99 -1.35
N PRO A 76 -22.50 -43.32 -0.21
CA PRO A 76 -23.94 -43.53 -0.14
C PRO A 76 -24.72 -42.20 -0.17
N ALA A 77 -25.88 -42.24 -0.84
CA ALA A 77 -26.81 -41.13 -0.96
C ALA A 77 -27.54 -40.83 0.36
N THR A 78 -27.44 -39.58 0.83
CA THR A 78 -28.18 -39.07 1.99
C THR A 78 -29.53 -38.53 1.56
N GLY A 79 -30.61 -39.09 2.13
CA GLY A 79 -31.99 -38.71 1.87
C GLY A 79 -32.37 -37.34 2.41
N LEU A 80 -33.18 -36.63 1.63
CA LEU A 80 -33.88 -35.39 2.00
C LEU A 80 -35.21 -35.72 2.70
N PRO A 81 -35.58 -35.04 3.80
CA PRO A 81 -36.96 -35.02 4.26
C PRO A 81 -37.74 -33.86 3.63
N ASN A 82 -38.85 -34.22 2.99
CA ASN A 82 -39.98 -33.38 2.61
C ASN A 82 -40.58 -32.67 3.84
N ALA A 83 -40.81 -31.36 3.71
CA ALA A 83 -41.79 -30.65 4.54
C ALA A 83 -42.54 -29.62 3.67
N LEU A 84 -43.70 -30.03 3.19
CA LEU A 84 -44.71 -29.18 2.54
C LEU A 84 -45.49 -28.43 3.62
N GLY A 85 -45.25 -27.12 3.74
CA GLY A 85 -46.01 -26.19 4.56
C GLY A 85 -46.95 -25.32 3.70
N GLN A 86 -48.18 -25.18 4.17
CA GLN A 86 -49.37 -24.64 3.50
C GLN A 86 -49.31 -23.15 3.09
N PRO A 87 -50.10 -22.71 2.08
CA PRO A 87 -50.28 -21.30 1.74
C PRO A 87 -51.25 -20.61 2.72
N GLN A 88 -50.76 -19.62 3.48
CA GLN A 88 -51.60 -18.72 4.28
C GLN A 88 -52.31 -17.67 3.40
N GLN A 89 -53.60 -17.50 3.66
CA GLN A 89 -54.50 -16.53 3.03
C GLN A 89 -54.12 -15.07 3.35
N PRO A 90 -54.37 -14.13 2.43
CA PRO A 90 -54.17 -12.70 2.67
C PRO A 90 -55.24 -12.12 3.61
N GLN A 91 -54.81 -11.60 4.76
CA GLN A 91 -55.63 -10.80 5.67
C GLN A 91 -55.94 -9.42 5.09
N ALA A 92 -57.20 -9.00 5.26
CA ALA A 92 -57.76 -7.76 4.78
C ALA A 92 -57.14 -6.51 5.43
N LEU A 93 -56.93 -5.47 4.63
CA LEU A 93 -56.47 -4.14 5.02
C LEU A 93 -57.55 -3.40 5.82
N PRO A 94 -57.24 -2.84 7.01
CA PRO A 94 -58.14 -1.91 7.69
C PRO A 94 -58.15 -0.55 7.00
N GLN A 95 -59.35 0.02 6.94
CA GLN A 95 -59.70 1.28 6.28
C GLN A 95 -59.03 2.49 6.95
N SER A 96 -58.54 3.40 6.11
CA SER A 96 -57.92 4.67 6.46
C SER A 96 -58.88 5.59 7.23
N VAL A 97 -58.58 5.83 8.51
CA VAL A 97 -59.19 6.91 9.30
C VAL A 97 -58.48 8.22 8.97
N LEU A 98 -59.25 9.20 8.46
CA LEU A 98 -58.82 10.56 8.19
C LEU A 98 -58.23 11.22 9.45
N ALA A 99 -56.94 11.56 9.41
CA ALA A 99 -56.25 12.29 10.47
C ALA A 99 -56.60 13.79 10.44
N PRO A 100 -56.73 14.46 11.61
CA PRO A 100 -57.05 15.88 11.72
C PRO A 100 -55.87 16.78 11.28
N PRO A 101 -56.14 17.95 10.67
CA PRO A 101 -55.14 18.76 9.95
C PRO A 101 -54.22 19.64 10.82
N ASN A 102 -53.99 19.36 12.11
CA ASN A 102 -53.28 20.33 12.97
C ASN A 102 -52.41 19.76 14.11
N ALA A 103 -51.80 18.59 13.92
CA ALA A 103 -50.80 18.10 14.87
C ALA A 103 -49.46 18.85 14.69
N PRO A 104 -48.84 19.38 15.77
CA PRO A 104 -47.52 20.01 15.70
C PRO A 104 -46.52 19.00 15.13
N ARG A 105 -45.81 19.38 14.06
CA ARG A 105 -44.79 18.53 13.44
C ARG A 105 -43.77 18.15 14.52
N PRO A 106 -43.47 16.85 14.71
CA PRO A 106 -42.46 16.45 15.67
C PRO A 106 -41.16 17.16 15.29
N THR A 107 -40.66 18.01 16.20
CA THR A 107 -39.32 18.58 16.12
C THR A 107 -38.36 17.41 16.00
N SER A 108 -37.74 17.25 14.83
CA SER A 108 -36.77 16.18 14.57
C SER A 108 -35.63 16.33 15.56
N THR A 109 -35.59 15.46 16.57
CA THR A 109 -34.45 15.34 17.47
C THR A 109 -33.21 15.13 16.60
N PRO A 110 -32.15 15.97 16.73
CA PRO A 110 -30.95 15.78 15.95
C PRO A 110 -30.45 14.35 16.16
N ALA A 111 -30.24 13.62 15.08
CA ALA A 111 -29.74 12.26 15.13
C ALA A 111 -28.46 12.25 15.98
N ALA A 112 -28.42 11.40 17.01
CA ALA A 112 -27.28 11.31 17.92
C ALA A 112 -26.00 11.11 17.10
N GLU A 113 -25.05 12.04 17.24
CA GLU A 113 -23.79 12.00 16.51
C GLU A 113 -23.00 10.76 16.94
N VAL A 114 -22.68 9.88 15.99
CA VAL A 114 -21.90 8.67 16.26
C VAL A 114 -20.49 9.11 16.68
N PRO A 115 -20.03 8.80 17.91
CA PRO A 115 -18.70 9.18 18.36
C PRO A 115 -17.64 8.42 17.56
N LEU A 116 -16.58 9.12 17.14
CA LEU A 116 -15.45 8.52 16.43
C LEU A 116 -14.43 7.95 17.44
N PRO A 117 -13.87 6.75 17.20
CA PRO A 117 -12.84 6.15 18.06
C PRO A 117 -11.61 7.03 18.26
N GLN A 118 -11.21 7.75 17.21
CA GLN A 118 -10.07 8.67 17.21
C GLN A 118 -10.47 10.03 16.63
N PRO A 119 -9.87 11.13 17.11
CA PRO A 119 -10.08 12.45 16.52
C PRO A 119 -9.57 12.49 15.08
N GLU A 120 -10.35 13.10 14.20
CA GLU A 120 -10.01 13.23 12.78
C GLU A 120 -8.85 14.21 12.57
N GLN A 121 -7.82 13.79 11.86
CA GLN A 121 -6.72 14.67 11.44
C GLN A 121 -7.10 15.42 10.16
N LYS A 122 -7.88 16.49 10.32
CA LYS A 122 -8.37 17.30 9.20
C LYS A 122 -7.29 18.22 8.66
N THR A 123 -7.05 18.15 7.36
CA THR A 123 -6.20 19.09 6.62
C THR A 123 -7.09 20.03 5.82
N ALA A 124 -7.13 21.31 6.20
CA ALA A 124 -7.79 22.31 5.38
C ALA A 124 -6.99 22.56 4.09
N PHE A 125 -7.67 22.60 2.95
CA PHE A 125 -7.07 23.03 1.68
C PHE A 125 -8.15 23.53 0.70
N SER A 126 -7.73 24.32 -0.29
CA SER A 126 -8.61 24.78 -1.37
C SER A 126 -8.49 23.85 -2.57
N ALA A 127 -9.61 23.26 -2.99
CA ALA A 127 -9.66 22.42 -4.19
C ALA A 127 -9.22 23.15 -5.46
N MET A 128 -9.39 24.47 -5.52
CA MET A 128 -9.00 25.30 -6.68
C MET A 128 -7.48 25.48 -6.79
N ASP A 129 -6.77 25.39 -5.67
CA ASP A 129 -5.30 25.54 -5.60
C ASP A 129 -4.57 24.22 -5.86
N VAL A 130 -5.32 23.17 -6.20
CA VAL A 130 -4.74 21.87 -6.51
C VAL A 130 -4.02 21.95 -7.85
N SER A 131 -2.74 21.64 -7.86
CA SER A 131 -1.88 21.65 -9.06
C SER A 131 -0.99 20.42 -9.12
N VAL A 132 -0.60 20.03 -10.33
CA VAL A 132 0.35 18.95 -10.56
C VAL A 132 1.68 19.58 -10.93
N LYS A 133 2.76 19.21 -10.23
CA LYS A 133 4.10 19.73 -10.45
C LYS A 133 5.07 18.58 -10.69
N ARG A 134 5.93 18.71 -11.71
CA ARG A 134 7.07 17.83 -11.90
C ARG A 134 8.23 18.35 -11.05
N VAL A 135 8.74 17.51 -10.16
CA VAL A 135 9.89 17.81 -9.29
C VAL A 135 11.03 16.84 -9.61
N VAL A 136 12.22 17.10 -9.06
CA VAL A 136 13.34 16.16 -9.17
C VAL A 136 12.95 14.87 -8.44
N GLY A 137 12.74 13.79 -9.19
CA GLY A 137 12.39 12.48 -8.64
C GLY A 137 10.94 12.03 -8.88
N GLY A 138 10.08 12.87 -9.49
CA GLY A 138 8.74 12.43 -9.87
C GLY A 138 7.72 13.55 -10.06
N TRP A 139 6.46 13.15 -10.09
CA TRP A 139 5.29 13.99 -10.16
C TRP A 139 4.64 14.07 -8.78
N GLN A 140 4.29 15.29 -8.38
CA GLN A 140 3.64 15.56 -7.11
C GLN A 140 2.34 16.34 -7.34
N VAL A 141 1.36 16.06 -6.49
CA VAL A 141 0.10 16.81 -6.39
C VAL A 141 0.21 17.75 -5.20
N TRP A 142 0.00 19.04 -5.45
CA TRP A 142 0.13 20.12 -4.49
C TRP A 142 -1.22 20.81 -4.29
N ALA A 143 -1.50 21.31 -3.09
CA ALA A 143 -2.53 22.29 -2.81
C ALA A 143 -1.86 23.58 -2.32
N GLY A 144 -1.79 24.58 -3.19
CA GLY A 144 -1.00 25.79 -2.95
C GLY A 144 0.48 25.49 -2.71
N GLN A 145 0.95 25.69 -1.47
CA GLN A 145 2.33 25.45 -1.05
C GLN A 145 2.54 24.10 -0.33
N ARG A 146 1.49 23.29 -0.17
CA ARG A 146 1.59 21.99 0.51
C ARG A 146 1.59 20.84 -0.50
N VAL A 147 2.53 19.91 -0.37
CA VAL A 147 2.47 18.63 -1.08
C VAL A 147 1.33 17.81 -0.47
N LEU A 148 0.35 17.45 -1.29
CA LEU A 148 -0.69 16.49 -0.91
C LEU A 148 -0.19 15.06 -1.10
N ARG A 149 0.48 14.80 -2.23
CA ARG A 149 0.91 13.44 -2.58
C ARG A 149 2.08 13.43 -3.56
N ASP A 150 2.96 12.46 -3.40
CA ASP A 150 3.98 12.07 -4.38
C ASP A 150 3.53 10.81 -5.11
N VAL A 151 3.54 10.82 -6.44
CA VAL A 151 3.13 9.66 -7.27
C VAL A 151 4.28 9.09 -8.09
N GLY A 152 5.53 9.48 -7.82
CA GLY A 152 6.69 9.05 -8.56
C GLY A 152 6.60 9.42 -10.04
N ASP A 153 7.04 8.55 -10.94
CA ASP A 153 7.15 8.90 -12.37
C ASP A 153 5.82 8.89 -13.15
N ASN A 154 4.68 8.60 -12.52
CA ASN A 154 3.40 8.44 -13.21
C ASN A 154 2.59 9.75 -13.29
N GLU A 155 2.82 10.53 -14.35
CA GLU A 155 2.10 11.78 -14.64
C GLU A 155 0.59 11.61 -14.71
N THR A 156 0.12 10.53 -15.36
CA THR A 156 -1.32 10.26 -15.55
C THR A 156 -2.01 10.11 -14.20
N ASN A 157 -1.43 9.35 -13.28
CA ASN A 157 -1.98 9.20 -11.93
C ASN A 157 -1.97 10.54 -11.16
N ALA A 158 -0.95 11.39 -11.34
CA ALA A 158 -0.92 12.73 -10.74
C ALA A 158 -2.09 13.60 -11.23
N ARG A 159 -2.36 13.56 -12.53
CA ARG A 159 -3.47 14.31 -13.16
C ARG A 159 -4.83 13.76 -12.75
N ASP A 160 -4.98 12.44 -12.68
CA ASP A 160 -6.21 11.79 -12.23
C ASP A 160 -6.52 12.17 -10.77
N LEU A 161 -5.52 12.14 -9.88
CA LEU A 161 -5.66 12.62 -8.50
C LEU A 161 -6.07 14.09 -8.44
N ALA A 162 -5.37 14.97 -9.16
CA ALA A 162 -5.70 16.40 -9.14
C ALA A 162 -7.12 16.66 -9.65
N ARG A 163 -7.61 15.86 -10.62
CA ARG A 163 -9.01 15.89 -11.05
C ARG A 163 -9.94 15.48 -9.91
N VAL A 164 -9.67 14.38 -9.21
CA VAL A 164 -10.50 13.92 -8.07
C VAL A 164 -10.62 15.00 -7.00
N TYR A 165 -9.50 15.60 -6.58
CA TYR A 165 -9.51 16.66 -5.56
C TYR A 165 -10.34 17.88 -5.99
N ARG A 166 -10.24 18.29 -7.26
CA ARG A 166 -11.01 19.42 -7.82
C ARG A 166 -12.49 19.09 -7.97
N ASP A 167 -12.81 17.87 -8.40
CA ASP A 167 -14.18 17.43 -8.66
C ASP A 167 -14.97 17.26 -7.35
N LEU A 168 -14.33 16.73 -6.30
CA LEU A 168 -14.94 16.60 -4.97
C LEU A 168 -15.12 17.94 -4.26
N ARG A 169 -14.35 18.97 -4.64
CA ARG A 169 -14.41 20.33 -4.06
C ARG A 169 -14.32 20.36 -2.54
N ALA A 170 -13.55 19.44 -1.97
CA ALA A 170 -13.37 19.35 -0.53
C ALA A 170 -12.69 20.61 0.00
N THR A 171 -13.17 21.13 1.13
CA THR A 171 -12.52 22.18 1.92
C THR A 171 -11.59 21.58 2.98
N GLU A 172 -11.86 20.34 3.37
CA GLU A 172 -11.08 19.58 4.34
C GLU A 172 -10.79 18.19 3.77
N TRP A 173 -9.56 17.72 3.93
CA TRP A 173 -9.14 16.37 3.59
C TRP A 173 -8.81 15.59 4.85
N VAL A 174 -9.21 14.33 4.91
CA VAL A 174 -8.89 13.44 6.01
C VAL A 174 -8.30 12.14 5.46
N ALA A 175 -7.25 11.66 6.13
CA ALA A 175 -6.58 10.42 5.80
C ALA A 175 -6.68 9.45 6.99
N ILE A 176 -6.97 8.17 6.72
CA ILE A 176 -7.03 7.11 7.71
C ILE A 176 -5.99 6.02 7.39
N GLY A 177 -5.30 5.55 8.43
CA GLY A 177 -4.23 4.56 8.38
C GLY A 177 -2.91 5.21 8.79
N GLY A 178 -2.34 4.81 9.94
CA GLY A 178 -1.24 5.51 10.61
C GLY A 178 0.13 5.48 9.89
N GLY A 179 0.21 4.95 8.67
CA GLY A 179 1.44 4.85 7.90
C GLY A 179 1.70 6.06 6.99
N PRO A 180 2.88 6.11 6.33
CA PRO A 180 3.20 7.13 5.33
C PRO A 180 2.29 7.06 4.09
N LYS A 181 1.62 5.93 3.88
CA LYS A 181 0.60 5.73 2.86
C LYS A 181 -0.73 5.47 3.57
N PRO A 182 -1.69 6.40 3.51
CA PRO A 182 -3.00 6.16 4.10
C PRO A 182 -3.74 5.09 3.31
N VAL A 183 -4.54 4.30 4.03
CA VAL A 183 -5.32 3.19 3.46
C VAL A 183 -6.54 3.72 2.71
N VAL A 184 -7.19 4.74 3.29
CA VAL A 184 -8.37 5.40 2.73
C VAL A 184 -8.37 6.88 3.10
N GLU A 185 -8.89 7.70 2.20
CA GLU A 185 -9.05 9.14 2.37
C GLU A 185 -10.48 9.58 2.11
N TYR A 186 -10.85 10.79 2.54
CA TYR A 186 -12.12 11.39 2.18
C TYR A 186 -12.07 12.90 2.27
N GLY A 187 -12.91 13.54 1.46
CA GLY A 187 -13.09 14.98 1.45
C GLY A 187 -14.37 15.40 2.15
N LEU A 188 -14.30 16.46 2.94
CA LEU A 188 -15.45 17.14 3.51
C LEU A 188 -15.58 18.56 2.93
N ILE A 189 -16.82 19.01 2.74
CA ILE A 189 -17.20 20.36 2.33
C ILE A 189 -17.91 21.00 3.53
N ASN A 190 -17.23 21.90 4.23
CA ASN A 190 -17.73 22.55 5.45
C ASN A 190 -18.24 21.52 6.49
N GLY A 191 -17.43 20.49 6.78
CA GLY A 191 -17.79 19.41 7.70
C GLY A 191 -18.81 18.39 7.20
N ARG A 192 -19.32 18.51 5.97
CA ARG A 192 -20.25 17.55 5.35
C ARG A 192 -19.53 16.68 4.31
N PRO A 193 -19.97 15.44 4.05
CA PRO A 193 -19.35 14.62 3.01
C PRO A 193 -19.44 15.27 1.64
N ALA A 194 -18.40 15.13 0.83
CA ALA A 194 -18.46 15.48 -0.58
C ALA A 194 -19.49 14.58 -1.30
N VAL A 195 -20.48 15.22 -1.93
CA VAL A 195 -21.52 14.54 -2.72
C VAL A 195 -21.14 14.63 -4.20
N ALA A 196 -20.92 13.48 -4.83
CA ALA A 196 -20.65 13.41 -6.26
C ALA A 196 -21.92 13.73 -7.06
N GLY A 197 -21.76 14.53 -8.11
CA GLY A 197 -22.84 14.87 -9.05
C GLY A 197 -23.63 16.14 -8.72
N THR A 198 -23.35 16.81 -7.59
CA THR A 198 -23.96 18.12 -7.31
C THR A 198 -23.35 19.20 -8.20
N PRO A 199 -24.13 19.91 -9.04
CA PRO A 199 -23.62 21.04 -9.81
C PRO A 199 -23.12 22.14 -8.88
N ALA A 200 -22.11 22.89 -9.34
CA ALA A 200 -21.53 24.00 -8.60
C ALA A 200 -22.61 24.99 -8.12
N PRO A 201 -22.68 25.34 -6.82
CA PRO A 201 -23.72 26.24 -6.31
C PRO A 201 -23.69 27.65 -6.94
N ASP A 202 -22.55 28.07 -7.50
CA ASP A 202 -22.37 29.39 -8.12
C ASP A 202 -22.55 29.41 -9.65
N ALA A 203 -22.94 28.29 -10.27
CA ALA A 203 -23.29 28.30 -11.68
C ALA A 203 -24.62 29.05 -11.84
N LYS A 204 -24.56 30.37 -12.06
CA LYS A 204 -25.73 31.20 -12.38
C LYS A 204 -26.57 30.51 -13.45
N PRO A 205 -27.82 30.13 -13.14
CA PRO A 205 -28.72 29.53 -14.13
C PRO A 205 -29.12 30.64 -15.11
N GLY A 206 -28.38 30.82 -16.20
CA GLY A 206 -28.70 31.86 -17.18
C GLY A 206 -27.72 32.11 -18.31
N THR A 207 -26.48 31.63 -18.23
CA THR A 207 -25.50 31.78 -19.32
C THR A 207 -25.14 30.41 -19.85
N GLY A 208 -25.59 30.09 -21.06
CA GLY A 208 -25.34 28.83 -21.74
C GLY A 208 -23.85 28.49 -21.73
N ALA A 209 -23.48 27.53 -20.88
CA ALA A 209 -22.10 27.08 -20.74
C ALA A 209 -21.72 26.27 -21.98
N THR A 210 -21.08 26.92 -22.95
CA THR A 210 -20.28 26.24 -23.96
C THR A 210 -19.15 25.50 -23.26
N SER A 211 -19.26 24.17 -23.17
CA SER A 211 -18.19 23.32 -22.65
C SER A 211 -16.92 23.56 -23.46
N PHE A 212 -15.82 23.91 -22.78
CA PHE A 212 -14.49 23.94 -23.38
C PHE A 212 -14.07 22.51 -23.74
N ALA A 213 -14.44 22.07 -24.95
CA ALA A 213 -13.89 20.88 -25.58
C ALA A 213 -12.42 21.16 -25.91
N SER A 214 -11.53 20.45 -25.24
CA SER A 214 -10.12 20.41 -25.58
C SER A 214 -9.90 19.70 -26.92
N GLY A 215 -9.37 20.41 -27.91
CA GLY A 215 -8.46 19.84 -28.91
C GLY A 215 -9.04 19.03 -30.07
N ALA A 216 -9.49 19.76 -31.09
CA ALA A 216 -9.41 19.48 -32.53
C ALA A 216 -9.08 18.05 -33.02
N TRP A 217 -10.14 17.34 -33.44
CA TRP A 217 -10.04 16.39 -34.56
C TRP A 217 -10.73 17.04 -35.76
N SER A 218 -9.95 17.42 -36.76
CA SER A 218 -10.42 18.06 -38.00
C SER A 218 -11.04 17.01 -38.93
N GLY A 219 -12.33 16.74 -38.76
CA GLY A 219 -13.17 16.04 -39.73
C GLY A 219 -14.22 17.00 -40.27
N THR A 220 -13.96 17.60 -41.42
CA THR A 220 -14.91 18.46 -42.14
C THR A 220 -15.98 17.60 -42.82
N GLY A 221 -17.13 17.44 -42.15
CA GLY A 221 -18.39 16.99 -42.76
C GLY A 221 -19.50 17.99 -42.45
N PRO A 222 -20.37 18.34 -43.41
CA PRO A 222 -21.45 19.31 -43.18
C PRO A 222 -22.52 18.74 -42.22
N PRO A 223 -23.07 19.57 -41.31
CA PRO A 223 -24.01 19.13 -40.29
C PRO A 223 -25.44 18.94 -40.86
N GLU A 224 -26.08 17.87 -40.43
CA GLU A 224 -27.47 17.53 -40.71
C GLU A 224 -28.41 18.36 -39.78
N PRO A 225 -29.43 19.07 -40.31
CA PRO A 225 -30.33 19.89 -39.50
C PRO A 225 -31.57 19.07 -39.09
N GLY A 226 -31.73 18.76 -37.80
CA GLY A 226 -33.04 18.29 -37.31
C GLY A 226 -33.12 17.50 -36.01
N ALA A 227 -32.01 17.06 -35.40
CA ALA A 227 -32.08 16.29 -34.15
C ALA A 227 -31.86 17.20 -32.92
N PRO A 228 -32.76 17.22 -31.91
CA PRO A 228 -32.44 17.79 -30.62
C PRO A 228 -31.38 16.92 -29.94
N ALA A 229 -30.11 17.26 -30.19
CA ALA A 229 -28.96 16.64 -29.54
C ALA A 229 -28.93 17.07 -28.07
N ALA A 230 -29.67 16.34 -27.23
CA ALA A 230 -29.37 16.28 -25.81
C ALA A 230 -27.94 15.76 -25.67
N TYR A 231 -26.99 16.69 -25.51
CA TYR A 231 -25.59 16.38 -25.25
C TYR A 231 -25.52 15.65 -23.91
N LYS A 232 -25.64 14.32 -23.94
CA LYS A 232 -25.18 13.41 -22.89
C LYS A 232 -23.65 13.48 -22.89
N GLY A 233 -23.10 14.62 -22.46
CA GLY A 233 -21.75 14.62 -21.92
C GLY A 233 -21.71 13.54 -20.84
N PRO A 234 -20.61 12.79 -20.69
CA PRO A 234 -20.53 11.77 -19.65
C PRO A 234 -20.84 12.46 -18.33
N VAL A 235 -22.00 12.13 -17.76
CA VAL A 235 -22.27 12.38 -16.35
C VAL A 235 -21.04 11.80 -15.68
N VAL A 236 -20.23 12.66 -15.07
CA VAL A 236 -18.95 12.28 -14.46
C VAL A 236 -19.31 11.45 -13.24
N THR A 237 -19.63 10.19 -13.47
CA THR A 237 -19.97 9.18 -12.49
C THR A 237 -18.68 8.84 -11.77
N GLY A 238 -18.42 9.59 -10.69
CA GLY A 238 -17.28 9.39 -9.79
C GLY A 238 -16.04 10.17 -10.20
N ALA A 239 -16.03 11.49 -10.00
CA ALA A 239 -14.86 12.35 -9.72
C ALA A 239 -13.47 11.79 -10.11
N GLY A 240 -13.22 11.48 -11.39
CA GLY A 240 -11.93 10.93 -11.86
C GLY A 240 -11.53 9.54 -11.32
N ALA A 241 -12.41 8.81 -10.63
CA ALA A 241 -12.19 7.41 -10.27
C ALA A 241 -12.17 6.52 -11.51
N LYS A 242 -11.19 5.60 -11.57
CA LYS A 242 -11.15 4.55 -12.60
C LYS A 242 -12.04 3.37 -12.26
N PHE A 243 -12.24 3.14 -10.97
CA PHE A 243 -13.10 2.10 -10.44
C PHE A 243 -13.91 2.66 -9.27
N VAL A 244 -15.19 2.30 -9.22
CA VAL A 244 -16.11 2.71 -8.17
C VAL A 244 -16.74 1.45 -7.58
N GLN A 245 -16.64 1.32 -6.26
CA GLN A 245 -17.21 0.20 -5.51
C GLN A 245 -18.35 0.69 -4.61
N PRO A 246 -19.54 0.06 -4.64
CA PRO A 246 -20.59 0.33 -3.64
C PRO A 246 -20.14 -0.07 -2.23
N ILE A 247 -20.72 0.59 -1.23
CA ILE A 247 -20.59 0.23 0.19
C ILE A 247 -21.99 0.01 0.75
N ASP A 248 -22.24 -1.19 1.26
CA ASP A 248 -23.43 -1.41 2.09
C ASP A 248 -23.16 -0.89 3.51
N ILE A 249 -23.58 0.36 3.77
CA ILE A 249 -23.35 1.07 5.04
C ILE A 249 -23.88 0.29 6.25
N ARG A 250 -24.94 -0.50 6.07
CA ARG A 250 -25.59 -1.23 7.17
C ARG A 250 -24.77 -2.43 7.62
N THR A 251 -24.10 -3.08 6.67
CA THR A 251 -23.36 -4.34 6.90
C THR A 251 -21.85 -4.12 6.97
N ALA A 252 -21.38 -2.90 6.65
CA ALA A 252 -20.00 -2.46 6.83
C ALA A 252 -19.53 -2.69 8.28
N ARG A 253 -18.46 -3.49 8.41
CA ARG A 253 -17.87 -3.91 9.69
C ARG A 253 -16.37 -4.10 9.57
N VAL A 254 -15.70 -4.16 10.73
CA VAL A 254 -14.30 -4.55 10.85
C VAL A 254 -14.24 -6.05 11.12
N GLU A 255 -13.40 -6.77 10.39
CA GLU A 255 -13.21 -8.21 10.55
C GLU A 255 -11.72 -8.58 10.45
N PRO A 256 -11.18 -9.39 11.37
CA PRO A 256 -9.83 -9.91 11.25
C PRO A 256 -9.80 -11.07 10.24
N ILE A 257 -9.14 -10.87 9.10
CA ILE A 257 -9.04 -11.86 8.03
C ILE A 257 -7.57 -12.25 7.89
N ARG A 258 -7.23 -13.51 8.16
CA ARG A 258 -5.84 -14.03 8.08
C ARG A 258 -4.82 -13.13 8.81
N GLY A 259 -5.21 -12.59 9.96
CA GLY A 259 -4.33 -11.77 10.79
C GLY A 259 -4.20 -10.30 10.40
N VAL A 260 -4.90 -9.86 9.36
CA VAL A 260 -5.02 -8.44 9.03
C VAL A 260 -6.42 -7.93 9.33
N TRP A 261 -6.51 -6.68 9.75
CA TRP A 261 -7.76 -5.99 9.99
C TRP A 261 -8.28 -5.44 8.67
N CYS A 262 -9.44 -5.94 8.25
CA CYS A 262 -10.10 -5.49 7.04
C CYS A 262 -11.42 -4.82 7.38
N VAL A 263 -11.76 -3.82 6.57
CA VAL A 263 -13.11 -3.27 6.51
C VAL A 263 -13.81 -3.93 5.33
N ARG A 264 -14.96 -4.53 5.59
CA ARG A 264 -15.78 -5.21 4.58
C ARG A 264 -17.26 -5.01 4.85
N ASP A 265 -18.07 -5.16 3.82
CA ASP A 265 -19.51 -5.34 3.95
C ASP A 265 -19.87 -6.81 3.68
N ASP A 266 -21.14 -7.14 3.48
CA ASP A 266 -21.54 -8.53 3.22
C ASP A 266 -21.06 -9.05 1.85
N ASP A 267 -20.93 -8.15 0.88
CA ASP A 267 -20.71 -8.50 -0.52
C ASP A 267 -19.23 -8.36 -0.94
N THR A 268 -18.49 -7.43 -0.32
CA THR A 268 -17.15 -7.06 -0.76
C THR A 268 -16.19 -6.67 0.38
N LEU A 269 -14.90 -6.96 0.16
CA LEU A 269 -13.81 -6.42 0.96
C LEU A 269 -13.47 -5.00 0.47
N LEU A 270 -13.54 -4.02 1.37
CA LEU A 270 -13.39 -2.60 1.02
C LEU A 270 -11.94 -2.12 1.23
N PHE A 271 -11.38 -2.38 2.41
CA PHE A 271 -10.05 -1.89 2.79
C PHE A 271 -9.27 -2.91 3.61
N ASN A 272 -7.95 -2.94 3.43
CA ASN A 272 -7.01 -3.72 4.24
C ASN A 272 -6.10 -2.79 5.04
N PHE A 273 -6.26 -2.78 6.37
CA PHE A 273 -5.48 -1.98 7.31
C PHE A 273 -4.25 -2.70 7.87
N GLY A 274 -3.97 -3.93 7.43
CA GLY A 274 -2.84 -4.70 7.95
C GLY A 274 -3.01 -4.94 9.45
N THR A 275 -2.04 -4.53 10.25
CA THR A 275 -2.07 -4.67 11.72
C THR A 275 -2.81 -3.53 12.44
N ASP A 276 -3.24 -2.48 11.72
CA ASP A 276 -3.87 -1.27 12.30
C ASP A 276 -5.38 -1.45 12.54
N LYS A 277 -5.73 -2.12 13.65
CA LYS A 277 -7.13 -2.29 14.07
C LYS A 277 -7.86 -0.96 14.24
N ALA A 278 -7.19 0.00 14.87
CA ALA A 278 -7.81 1.27 15.22
C ALA A 278 -8.16 2.10 13.98
N GLY A 279 -7.29 2.09 12.96
CA GLY A 279 -7.58 2.67 11.65
C GLY A 279 -8.79 2.01 10.97
N ALA A 280 -8.93 0.69 11.05
CA ALA A 280 -10.10 -0.02 10.50
C ALA A 280 -11.41 0.35 11.22
N GLU A 281 -11.39 0.40 12.56
CA GLU A 281 -12.55 0.81 13.37
C GLU A 281 -12.94 2.27 13.09
N GLN A 282 -11.95 3.16 12.98
CA GLN A 282 -12.16 4.55 12.60
C GLN A 282 -12.83 4.65 11.22
N ALA A 283 -12.38 3.87 10.23
CA ALA A 283 -12.96 3.89 8.89
C ALA A 283 -14.43 3.46 8.88
N VAL A 284 -14.81 2.40 9.62
CA VAL A 284 -16.22 1.98 9.74
C VAL A 284 -17.06 3.04 10.45
N ALA A 285 -16.54 3.66 11.51
CA ALA A 285 -17.24 4.74 12.20
C ALA A 285 -17.47 5.95 11.28
N VAL A 286 -16.47 6.31 10.47
CA VAL A 286 -16.54 7.39 9.48
C VAL A 286 -17.56 7.07 8.36
N ILE A 287 -17.56 5.83 7.84
CA ILE A 287 -18.55 5.38 6.84
C ILE A 287 -19.96 5.59 7.36
N ARG A 288 -20.24 5.19 8.61
CA ARG A 288 -21.56 5.31 9.23
C ARG A 288 -21.92 6.75 9.58
N LYS A 289 -20.96 7.53 10.11
CA LYS A 289 -21.18 8.93 10.52
C LYS A 289 -21.55 9.83 9.33
N TYR A 290 -20.83 9.70 8.22
CA TYR A 290 -21.04 10.56 7.05
C TYR A 290 -21.89 9.92 5.95
N GLY A 291 -22.26 8.65 6.09
CA GLY A 291 -23.08 7.95 5.10
C GLY A 291 -22.36 7.71 3.77
N PHE A 292 -21.04 7.51 3.80
CA PHE A 292 -20.28 7.19 2.60
C PHE A 292 -20.75 5.86 2.00
N ASN A 293 -21.29 5.89 0.79
CA ASN A 293 -21.87 4.73 0.10
C ASN A 293 -21.05 4.28 -1.13
N ARG A 294 -19.91 4.93 -1.41
CA ARG A 294 -19.03 4.58 -2.51
C ARG A 294 -17.56 4.71 -2.11
N VAL A 295 -16.74 3.79 -2.62
CA VAL A 295 -15.28 3.92 -2.67
C VAL A 295 -14.87 4.22 -4.12
N GLY A 296 -14.14 5.29 -4.33
CA GLY A 296 -13.46 5.58 -5.59
C GLY A 296 -12.00 5.14 -5.50
N VAL A 297 -11.50 4.49 -6.56
CA VAL A 297 -10.10 4.09 -6.69
C VAL A 297 -9.45 4.86 -7.84
N VAL A 298 -8.33 5.51 -7.55
CA VAL A 298 -7.49 6.22 -8.51
C VAL A 298 -6.22 5.43 -8.75
N GLY A 299 -5.85 5.24 -10.02
CA GLY A 299 -4.71 4.42 -10.43
C GLY A 299 -5.13 3.06 -11.01
N ALA A 300 -4.17 2.18 -11.22
CA ALA A 300 -4.47 0.82 -11.69
C ALA A 300 -5.04 -0.01 -10.53
N PRO A 301 -5.97 -0.96 -10.77
CA PRO A 301 -6.53 -1.81 -9.71
C PRO A 301 -5.47 -2.59 -8.92
N GLU A 302 -4.39 -3.01 -9.57
CA GLU A 302 -3.28 -3.74 -8.94
C GLU A 302 -2.36 -2.83 -8.10
N GLN A 303 -2.36 -1.53 -8.38
CA GLN A 303 -1.52 -0.52 -7.74
C GLN A 303 -2.35 0.75 -7.54
N PRO A 304 -3.33 0.73 -6.62
CA PRO A 304 -4.15 1.89 -6.35
C PRO A 304 -3.25 2.99 -5.78
N VAL A 305 -3.32 4.16 -6.40
CA VAL A 305 -2.61 5.33 -5.90
C VAL A 305 -3.38 5.93 -4.74
N MET A 306 -4.72 5.96 -4.80
CA MET A 306 -5.60 6.48 -3.77
C MET A 306 -6.92 5.74 -3.74
N ASN A 307 -7.35 5.36 -2.54
CA ASN A 307 -8.74 4.97 -2.28
C ASN A 307 -9.40 6.13 -1.54
N TYR A 308 -10.57 6.56 -2.00
CA TYR A 308 -11.30 7.64 -1.34
C TYR A 308 -12.79 7.31 -1.18
N MET A 309 -13.39 7.78 -0.11
CA MET A 309 -14.82 7.62 0.16
C MET A 309 -15.59 8.88 -0.24
N TYR A 310 -16.80 8.70 -0.78
CA TYR A 310 -17.69 9.80 -1.13
C TYR A 310 -19.16 9.35 -1.08
N VAL A 311 -20.07 10.33 -1.12
CA VAL A 311 -21.51 10.06 -1.18
C VAL A 311 -21.97 10.22 -2.63
N SER A 312 -22.64 9.21 -3.17
CA SER A 312 -23.33 9.29 -4.45
C SER A 312 -24.84 9.26 -4.23
N LEU A 313 -25.57 10.14 -4.93
CA LEU A 313 -27.04 10.13 -4.97
C LEU A 313 -27.57 9.10 -5.96
N GLU A 314 -26.71 8.52 -6.80
CA GLU A 314 -27.15 7.53 -7.79
C GLU A 314 -27.69 6.29 -7.06
N PRO A 315 -28.96 5.91 -7.31
CA PRO A 315 -29.55 4.74 -6.68
C PRO A 315 -28.66 3.54 -6.98
N GLU A 316 -28.43 2.69 -5.97
CA GLU A 316 -27.60 1.50 -6.14
C GLU A 316 -28.12 0.69 -7.33
N ARG A 317 -27.40 0.74 -8.46
CA ARG A 317 -27.65 -0.20 -9.55
C ARG A 317 -27.51 -1.59 -8.95
N GLN A 318 -28.61 -2.33 -9.07
CA GLN A 318 -28.85 -3.65 -8.51
C GLN A 318 -27.57 -4.46 -8.31
N LYS A 319 -27.38 -4.94 -7.07
CA LYS A 319 -26.38 -5.93 -6.69
C LYS A 319 -26.36 -7.03 -7.74
N LEU A 320 -25.35 -7.04 -8.61
CA LEU A 320 -24.97 -8.28 -9.28
C LEU A 320 -24.72 -9.28 -8.16
N LEU A 321 -25.24 -10.50 -8.29
CA LEU A 321 -25.07 -11.59 -7.32
C LEU A 321 -23.57 -11.89 -7.13
N SER A 322 -22.86 -11.06 -6.38
CA SER A 322 -21.51 -11.30 -5.89
C SER A 322 -21.65 -12.31 -4.77
N GLY A 323 -21.84 -13.56 -5.15
CA GLY A 323 -21.92 -14.67 -4.20
C GLY A 323 -20.62 -14.79 -3.39
N GLN A 324 -20.71 -15.55 -2.30
CA GLN A 324 -19.62 -15.89 -1.38
C GLN A 324 -18.29 -16.29 -2.07
N LEU A 325 -18.35 -16.79 -3.31
CA LEU A 325 -17.18 -17.09 -4.15
C LEU A 325 -16.33 -15.85 -4.48
N VAL A 326 -16.94 -14.71 -4.82
CA VAL A 326 -16.21 -13.47 -5.13
C VAL A 326 -15.48 -12.95 -3.89
N MET A 327 -16.14 -13.00 -2.74
CA MET A 327 -15.54 -12.65 -1.46
C MET A 327 -14.34 -13.55 -1.12
N ASN A 328 -14.48 -14.86 -1.27
CA ASN A 328 -13.36 -15.79 -1.03
C ASN A 328 -12.18 -15.51 -1.97
N ALA A 329 -12.46 -15.23 -3.24
CA ALA A 329 -11.43 -14.83 -4.20
C ALA A 329 -10.73 -13.51 -3.81
N GLN A 330 -11.47 -12.52 -3.28
CA GLN A 330 -10.89 -11.28 -2.75
C GLN A 330 -10.01 -11.55 -1.51
N ILE A 331 -10.45 -12.42 -0.60
CA ILE A 331 -9.66 -12.84 0.58
C ILE A 331 -8.38 -13.57 0.14
N ASP A 332 -8.44 -14.36 -0.92
CA ASP A 332 -7.27 -15.05 -1.49
C ASP A 332 -6.33 -14.12 -2.26
N ALA A 333 -6.88 -13.07 -2.87
CA ALA A 333 -6.15 -12.00 -3.54
C ALA A 333 -5.50 -10.99 -2.58
N LEU A 334 -5.74 -11.10 -1.26
CA LEU A 334 -5.03 -10.31 -0.26
C LEU A 334 -3.52 -10.54 -0.38
N THR A 335 -2.82 -9.52 -0.88
CA THR A 335 -1.36 -9.54 -1.00
C THR A 335 -0.68 -9.44 0.35
N ARG A 336 -1.31 -8.74 1.31
CA ARG A 336 -0.86 -8.53 2.68
C ARG A 336 -1.73 -9.33 3.65
N THR A 337 -1.11 -10.23 4.40
CA THR A 337 -1.72 -11.09 5.43
C THR A 337 -0.85 -11.08 6.68
N GLY A 338 -1.31 -11.63 7.80
CA GLY A 338 -0.46 -11.83 8.97
C GLY A 338 0.44 -13.06 8.82
N ILE A 339 1.56 -13.09 9.54
CA ILE A 339 2.46 -14.24 9.63
C ILE A 339 1.82 -15.27 10.56
N PRO A 340 1.49 -16.48 10.09
CA PRO A 340 0.89 -17.51 10.94
C PRO A 340 1.95 -18.13 11.86
N VAL A 341 1.71 -18.06 13.18
CA VAL A 341 2.60 -18.59 14.22
C VAL A 341 1.81 -19.56 15.10
N PRO A 342 2.18 -20.84 15.14
CA PRO A 342 1.54 -21.84 15.99
C PRO A 342 1.45 -21.37 17.46
N GLY A 343 0.25 -21.45 18.04
CA GLY A 343 -0.02 -21.06 19.44
C GLY A 343 -0.09 -19.55 19.72
N VAL A 344 0.29 -18.70 18.77
CA VAL A 344 0.18 -17.23 18.89
C VAL A 344 -0.96 -16.68 18.02
N GLY A 345 -1.25 -17.34 16.89
CA GLY A 345 -2.18 -16.85 15.88
C GLY A 345 -1.42 -16.14 14.77
N TYR A 346 -1.87 -14.97 14.37
CA TYR A 346 -1.22 -14.18 13.33
C TYR A 346 -0.47 -12.99 13.94
N THR A 347 0.73 -12.70 13.43
CA THR A 347 1.55 -11.56 13.86
C THR A 347 2.25 -10.91 12.68
N GLY A 348 2.65 -9.64 12.82
CA GLY A 348 3.37 -8.91 11.78
C GLY A 348 2.62 -8.83 10.45
N GLU A 349 3.38 -8.58 9.39
CA GLU A 349 2.89 -8.46 8.03
C GLU A 349 3.64 -9.45 7.12
N MET A 350 2.90 -10.22 6.35
CA MET A 350 3.38 -11.15 5.34
C MET A 350 2.83 -10.73 3.98
N ILE A 351 3.74 -10.46 3.05
CA ILE A 351 3.44 -10.02 1.70
C ILE A 351 3.79 -11.15 0.74
N LYS A 352 2.83 -11.59 -0.07
CA LYS A 352 3.12 -12.51 -1.19
C LYS A 352 3.86 -11.76 -2.29
N ILE A 353 5.00 -12.29 -2.71
CA ILE A 353 5.83 -11.74 -3.78
C ILE A 353 5.98 -12.76 -4.90
N ASP A 354 5.95 -12.29 -6.14
CA ASP A 354 6.38 -13.11 -7.28
C ASP A 354 7.90 -12.95 -7.41
N PRO A 355 8.70 -14.01 -7.17
CA PRO A 355 10.15 -13.91 -7.23
C PRO A 355 10.62 -13.39 -8.59
N ARG A 356 9.92 -13.69 -9.68
CA ARG A 356 10.31 -13.29 -11.04
C ARG A 356 10.11 -11.79 -11.31
N LYS A 357 9.25 -11.14 -10.53
CA LYS A 357 8.96 -9.70 -10.62
C LYS A 357 9.79 -8.87 -9.64
N VAL A 358 10.70 -9.50 -8.89
CA VAL A 358 11.62 -8.76 -8.02
C VAL A 358 12.66 -8.09 -8.90
N GLU A 359 12.81 -6.78 -8.75
CA GLU A 359 13.73 -5.98 -9.54
C GLU A 359 14.52 -4.99 -8.67
N ALA A 360 15.70 -4.61 -9.15
CA ALA A 360 16.43 -3.48 -8.62
C ALA A 360 16.05 -2.23 -9.41
N ARG A 361 15.53 -1.20 -8.72
CA ARG A 361 15.14 0.06 -9.34
C ARG A 361 15.63 1.25 -8.54
N LYS A 362 15.72 2.40 -9.20
CA LYS A 362 16.08 3.66 -8.56
C LYS A 362 14.84 4.29 -7.93
N ASN A 363 14.93 4.67 -6.66
CA ASN A 363 13.92 5.39 -5.90
C ASN A 363 14.56 6.67 -5.33
N GLY A 364 14.35 7.80 -6.01
CA GLY A 364 15.07 9.04 -5.72
C GLY A 364 16.57 8.91 -5.98
N SER A 365 17.39 9.10 -4.95
CA SER A 365 18.85 8.95 -5.00
C SER A 365 19.34 7.54 -4.68
N GLU A 366 18.45 6.65 -4.24
CA GLU A 366 18.82 5.33 -3.73
C GLU A 366 18.37 4.22 -4.68
N TRP A 367 19.16 3.16 -4.75
CA TRP A 367 18.80 1.90 -5.37
C TRP A 367 18.10 1.04 -4.33
N VAL A 368 16.97 0.48 -4.73
CA VAL A 368 16.15 -0.38 -3.89
C VAL A 368 15.87 -1.68 -4.63
N VAL A 369 15.75 -2.76 -3.88
CA VAL A 369 15.19 -4.01 -4.40
C VAL A 369 13.72 -4.01 -4.03
N ALA A 370 12.85 -4.19 -5.02
CA ALA A 370 11.41 -4.10 -4.85
C ALA A 370 10.68 -5.26 -5.55
N ALA A 371 9.54 -5.64 -4.99
CA ALA A 371 8.55 -6.51 -5.62
C ALA A 371 7.28 -5.68 -5.88
N GLY A 372 7.13 -5.14 -7.09
CA GLY A 372 6.04 -4.22 -7.41
C GLY A 372 6.12 -2.92 -6.59
N PRO A 373 5.12 -2.58 -5.76
CA PRO A 373 5.16 -1.39 -4.91
C PRO A 373 5.99 -1.58 -3.63
N GLU A 374 6.33 -2.82 -3.28
CA GLU A 374 6.96 -3.14 -1.99
C GLU A 374 8.47 -3.08 -2.08
N VAL A 375 9.08 -2.24 -1.24
CA VAL A 375 10.54 -2.20 -1.08
C VAL A 375 10.95 -3.31 -0.11
N LEU A 376 11.80 -4.22 -0.59
CA LEU A 376 12.34 -5.35 0.17
C LEU A 376 13.62 -4.97 0.91
N GLY A 377 14.40 -4.04 0.35
CA GLY A 377 15.60 -3.47 0.98
C GLY A 377 16.17 -2.30 0.18
N THR A 378 16.96 -1.47 0.87
CA THR A 378 17.61 -0.27 0.31
C THR A 378 19.12 -0.49 0.23
N PHE A 379 19.74 -0.08 -0.87
CA PHE A 379 21.16 -0.32 -1.17
C PHE A 379 21.93 0.99 -1.41
N GLY A 380 21.35 2.14 -1.02
CA GLY A 380 22.00 3.44 -1.18
C GLY A 380 22.35 3.73 -2.65
N VAL A 381 23.55 4.24 -2.92
CA VAL A 381 23.95 4.62 -4.30
C VAL A 381 24.44 3.44 -5.16
N THR A 382 24.61 2.24 -4.61
CA THR A 382 25.26 1.12 -5.30
C THR A 382 24.27 0.27 -6.09
N GLU A 383 24.13 0.54 -7.38
CA GLU A 383 23.27 -0.21 -8.30
C GLU A 383 23.61 -1.71 -8.34
N TRP A 384 24.90 -2.02 -8.41
CA TRP A 384 25.38 -3.39 -8.56
C TRP A 384 24.95 -4.29 -7.40
N ALA A 385 25.06 -3.81 -6.15
CA ALA A 385 24.64 -4.56 -4.98
C ALA A 385 23.12 -4.80 -4.96
N ALA A 386 22.33 -3.79 -5.36
CA ALA A 386 20.87 -3.96 -5.51
C ALA A 386 20.53 -5.03 -6.56
N ARG A 387 21.18 -5.00 -7.73
CA ARG A 387 20.96 -6.01 -8.79
C ARG A 387 21.37 -7.41 -8.35
N GLU A 388 22.47 -7.54 -7.61
CA GLU A 388 22.91 -8.81 -7.05
C GLU A 388 21.92 -9.36 -6.01
N ALA A 389 21.44 -8.51 -5.12
CA ALA A 389 20.43 -8.89 -4.13
C ALA A 389 19.09 -9.27 -4.79
N ALA A 390 18.66 -8.55 -5.83
CA ALA A 390 17.46 -8.92 -6.60
C ALA A 390 17.61 -10.31 -7.24
N ARG A 391 18.76 -10.61 -7.86
CA ARG A 391 19.07 -11.96 -8.39
C ARG A 391 19.07 -13.02 -7.29
N THR A 392 19.62 -12.70 -6.13
CA THR A 392 19.65 -13.62 -4.99
C THR A 392 18.24 -13.97 -4.50
N VAL A 393 17.34 -12.98 -4.42
CA VAL A 393 15.91 -13.19 -4.09
C VAL A 393 15.20 -14.04 -5.15
N GLN A 394 15.47 -13.77 -6.44
CA GLN A 394 14.95 -14.55 -7.57
C GLN A 394 15.41 -16.02 -7.52
N ASP A 395 16.70 -16.25 -7.34
CA ASP A 395 17.34 -17.58 -7.34
C ASP A 395 16.91 -18.42 -6.13
N ALA A 396 16.75 -17.77 -4.96
CA ALA A 396 16.24 -18.42 -3.76
C ALA A 396 14.74 -18.78 -3.86
N LYS A 397 14.03 -18.18 -4.84
CA LYS A 397 12.58 -18.35 -5.07
C LYS A 397 11.77 -18.02 -3.82
N PHE A 398 12.07 -16.88 -3.19
CA PHE A 398 11.24 -16.39 -2.09
C PHE A 398 9.85 -16.02 -2.61
N THR A 399 8.82 -16.54 -1.96
CA THR A 399 7.42 -16.32 -2.34
C THR A 399 6.70 -15.43 -1.31
N GLU A 400 7.24 -15.30 -0.11
CA GLU A 400 6.73 -14.38 0.91
C GLU A 400 7.83 -13.51 1.50
N TYR A 401 7.50 -12.24 1.71
CA TYR A 401 8.31 -11.27 2.44
C TYR A 401 7.58 -10.90 3.73
N CYS A 402 8.21 -11.16 4.87
CA CYS A 402 7.64 -10.98 6.18
C CYS A 402 8.32 -9.80 6.89
N LYS A 403 7.51 -8.93 7.50
CA LYS A 403 7.92 -7.87 8.41
C LYS A 403 7.33 -8.16 9.77
N LEU A 404 8.18 -8.37 10.75
CA LEU A 404 7.80 -8.63 12.12
C LEU A 404 8.22 -7.46 12.99
N GLY A 405 7.27 -6.96 13.77
CA GLY A 405 7.51 -5.84 14.65
C GLY A 405 7.31 -4.49 14.01
N GLY A 406 7.20 -3.45 14.86
CA GLY A 406 6.86 -2.10 14.47
C GLY A 406 8.02 -1.35 13.81
N THR A 407 8.56 -0.34 14.48
CA THR A 407 9.58 0.56 13.92
C THR A 407 10.95 -0.06 13.74
N SER A 408 11.31 -1.10 14.51
CA SER A 408 12.59 -1.82 14.33
C SER A 408 12.53 -2.90 13.24
N GLY A 409 11.30 -3.33 12.88
CA GLY A 409 10.95 -4.16 11.73
C GLY A 409 11.96 -5.26 11.38
N LEU A 410 11.92 -6.38 12.09
CA LEU A 410 12.64 -7.59 11.69
C LEU A 410 12.06 -8.11 10.37
N THR A 411 12.86 -8.15 9.31
CA THR A 411 12.41 -8.67 8.01
C THR A 411 13.00 -10.03 7.71
N PHE A 412 12.22 -10.92 7.13
CA PHE A 412 12.70 -12.22 6.64
C PHE A 412 11.87 -12.68 5.45
N PHE A 413 12.32 -13.75 4.80
CA PHE A 413 11.66 -14.33 3.63
C PHE A 413 11.26 -15.76 3.92
N LEU A 414 10.17 -16.19 3.30
CA LEU A 414 9.74 -17.57 3.28
C LEU A 414 9.66 -18.06 1.83
N ARG A 415 9.69 -19.38 1.69
CA ARG A 415 9.45 -20.09 0.45
C ARG A 415 8.33 -21.09 0.68
N ASP A 416 7.21 -20.84 0.02
CA ASP A 416 5.96 -21.58 0.13
C ASP A 416 5.55 -21.76 1.61
N GLY A 417 5.66 -20.68 2.39
CA GLY A 417 5.36 -20.66 3.83
C GLY A 417 6.39 -21.38 4.73
N LYS A 418 7.58 -21.73 4.22
CA LYS A 418 8.65 -22.39 4.98
C LYS A 418 9.93 -21.56 5.02
N ALA A 419 10.73 -21.74 6.07
CA ALA A 419 12.05 -21.15 6.16
C ALA A 419 12.96 -21.65 5.02
N PRO A 420 13.69 -20.77 4.31
CA PRO A 420 14.69 -21.22 3.36
C PRO A 420 15.81 -21.99 4.05
N THR A 421 16.34 -23.01 3.37
CA THR A 421 17.39 -23.90 3.92
C THR A 421 18.76 -23.71 3.28
N ARG A 422 18.92 -22.72 2.41
CA ARG A 422 20.18 -22.47 1.69
C ARG A 422 20.54 -21.00 1.83
N VAL A 423 21.74 -20.74 2.33
CA VAL A 423 22.33 -19.41 2.35
C VAL A 423 22.92 -19.13 0.96
N PRO A 424 22.56 -18.02 0.31
CA PRO A 424 23.26 -17.50 -0.86
C PRO A 424 24.77 -17.35 -0.59
N PHE A 425 25.60 -17.73 -1.55
CA PHE A 425 27.06 -17.80 -1.38
C PHE A 425 27.71 -16.46 -1.00
N ASN A 426 27.09 -15.35 -1.39
CA ASN A 426 27.54 -13.97 -1.14
C ASN A 426 27.02 -13.37 0.18
N ALA A 427 26.14 -14.06 0.91
CA ALA A 427 25.56 -13.52 2.12
C ALA A 427 26.45 -13.77 3.34
N GLN A 428 26.63 -12.74 4.16
CA GLN A 428 27.35 -12.88 5.43
C GLN A 428 26.40 -13.47 6.47
N GLY A 429 26.65 -14.74 6.79
CA GLY A 429 25.87 -15.50 7.76
C GLY A 429 26.43 -15.40 9.19
N ARG A 430 25.55 -15.27 10.18
CA ARG A 430 25.85 -15.49 11.60
C ARG A 430 24.84 -16.47 12.18
N ASN A 431 25.33 -17.57 12.74
CA ASN A 431 24.51 -18.54 13.43
C ASN A 431 24.15 -18.04 14.84
N PHE A 432 23.01 -18.47 15.35
CA PHE A 432 22.60 -18.26 16.73
C PHE A 432 21.78 -19.46 17.25
N ASP A 433 21.88 -19.73 18.56
CA ASP A 433 21.12 -20.81 19.21
C ASP A 433 19.72 -20.35 19.63
N LEU A 434 18.71 -20.93 18.98
CA LEU A 434 17.28 -20.72 19.23
C LEU A 434 16.86 -20.96 20.69
N THR A 435 17.50 -21.89 21.39
CA THR A 435 17.13 -22.23 22.76
C THR A 435 17.63 -21.21 23.78
N SER A 436 18.73 -20.53 23.45
CA SER A 436 19.37 -19.53 24.30
C SER A 436 18.79 -18.11 24.15
N LEU A 437 17.88 -17.91 23.19
CA LEU A 437 17.27 -16.60 22.94
C LEU A 437 16.44 -16.11 24.13
N LYS A 438 16.72 -14.89 24.58
CA LYS A 438 15.99 -14.22 25.66
C LYS A 438 15.78 -12.74 25.35
N VAL A 439 14.63 -12.21 25.78
CA VAL A 439 14.36 -10.78 25.76
C VAL A 439 14.94 -10.15 27.02
N GLN A 440 15.76 -9.11 26.87
CA GLN A 440 16.33 -8.38 27.99
C GLN A 440 16.40 -6.89 27.70
N GLN A 441 16.34 -6.06 28.73
CA GLN A 441 16.56 -4.64 28.59
C GLN A 441 18.07 -4.35 28.68
N ASN A 442 18.63 -3.75 27.64
CA ASN A 442 20.04 -3.34 27.60
C ASN A 442 20.11 -1.84 27.25
N ASN A 443 20.74 -1.04 28.11
CA ASN A 443 20.85 0.42 27.94
C ASN A 443 19.50 1.12 27.67
N GLY A 444 18.46 0.72 28.40
CA GLY A 444 17.12 1.29 28.26
C GLY A 444 16.34 0.84 27.01
N LYS A 445 16.93 0.01 26.14
CA LYS A 445 16.26 -0.57 24.97
C LYS A 445 15.95 -2.04 25.21
N TRP A 446 14.82 -2.52 24.70
CA TRP A 446 14.53 -3.95 24.71
C TRP A 446 15.23 -4.63 23.55
N VAL A 447 15.93 -5.72 23.83
CA VAL A 447 16.73 -6.44 22.85
C VAL A 447 16.52 -7.95 23.00
N VAL A 448 16.57 -8.66 21.88
CA VAL A 448 16.68 -10.12 21.86
C VAL A 448 18.16 -10.47 21.87
N THR A 449 18.57 -11.30 22.82
CA THR A 449 19.97 -11.72 23.00
C THR A 449 20.12 -13.22 23.03
N GLU A 450 21.30 -13.66 22.62
CA GLU A 450 21.76 -15.05 22.61
C GLU A 450 22.99 -15.12 23.52
N ASN A 451 22.89 -15.75 24.70
CA ASN A 451 24.01 -15.79 25.67
C ASN A 451 24.61 -14.39 25.96
N ASN A 452 23.75 -13.39 26.22
CA ASN A 452 24.08 -11.97 26.38
C ASN A 452 24.64 -11.27 25.13
N LYS A 453 24.81 -11.96 24.01
CA LYS A 453 25.20 -11.36 22.74
C LYS A 453 23.98 -10.77 22.06
N TYR A 454 24.09 -9.50 21.66
CA TYR A 454 23.03 -8.81 20.94
C TYR A 454 22.68 -9.50 19.61
N VAL A 455 21.39 -9.64 19.36
CA VAL A 455 20.84 -10.17 18.10
C VAL A 455 19.92 -9.14 17.43
N PHE A 456 18.86 -8.68 18.10
CA PHE A 456 17.87 -7.74 17.51
C PHE A 456 17.37 -6.69 18.52
N ASP A 457 17.01 -5.50 18.01
CA ASP A 457 16.28 -4.48 18.74
C ASP A 457 14.76 -4.74 18.64
N VAL A 458 14.04 -4.61 19.76
CA VAL A 458 12.58 -4.71 19.81
C VAL A 458 12.02 -3.51 20.59
N SER A 459 10.80 -3.10 20.29
CA SER A 459 10.13 -1.96 20.95
C SER A 459 9.69 -2.28 22.38
N GLY A 460 9.44 -3.56 22.69
CA GLY A 460 9.01 -3.98 24.02
C GLY A 460 9.20 -5.47 24.30
N PRO A 461 9.00 -5.90 25.55
CA PRO A 461 9.24 -7.29 25.94
C PRO A 461 8.26 -8.26 25.25
N GLN A 462 7.00 -7.87 25.07
CA GLN A 462 5.99 -8.70 24.39
C GLN A 462 6.34 -8.93 22.92
N GLU A 463 6.84 -7.91 22.24
CA GLU A 463 7.29 -8.05 20.85
C GLU A 463 8.51 -8.97 20.76
N GLY A 464 9.47 -8.84 21.68
CA GLY A 464 10.61 -9.76 21.77
C GLY A 464 10.19 -11.22 21.93
N GLU A 465 9.20 -11.49 22.78
CA GLU A 465 8.65 -12.84 22.95
C GLU A 465 7.99 -13.38 21.68
N VAL A 466 7.25 -12.53 20.96
CA VAL A 466 6.65 -12.87 19.67
C VAL A 466 7.72 -13.16 18.62
N VAL A 467 8.80 -12.35 18.57
CA VAL A 467 9.96 -12.58 17.70
C VAL A 467 10.60 -13.93 18.00
N ILE A 468 10.87 -14.24 19.26
CA ILE A 468 11.46 -15.53 19.65
C ILE A 468 10.55 -16.69 19.24
N ARG A 469 9.23 -16.56 19.39
CA ARG A 469 8.27 -17.60 18.97
C ARG A 469 8.27 -17.80 17.45
N VAL A 470 8.35 -16.73 16.66
CA VAL A 470 8.48 -16.81 15.19
C VAL A 470 9.77 -17.51 14.80
N LEU A 471 10.90 -17.12 15.40
CA LEU A 471 12.20 -17.75 15.14
C LEU A 471 12.15 -19.25 15.43
N LYS A 472 11.57 -19.64 16.57
CA LYS A 472 11.40 -21.04 16.97
C LYS A 472 10.42 -21.80 16.07
N SER A 473 9.30 -21.20 15.67
CA SER A 473 8.28 -21.89 14.86
C SER A 473 8.76 -22.21 13.45
N TYR A 474 9.53 -21.31 12.86
CA TYR A 474 10.11 -21.50 11.52
C TYR A 474 11.47 -22.21 11.56
N GLY A 475 12.10 -22.31 12.75
CA GLY A 475 13.38 -22.95 12.94
C GLY A 475 14.54 -22.14 12.36
N PHE A 476 14.48 -20.81 12.45
CA PHE A 476 15.54 -19.93 12.00
C PHE A 476 16.71 -19.94 13.00
N ASP A 477 17.86 -20.44 12.59
CA ASP A 477 19.08 -20.54 13.41
C ASP A 477 20.26 -19.76 12.81
N GLN A 478 20.05 -19.14 11.65
CA GLN A 478 21.04 -18.35 10.96
C GLN A 478 20.46 -17.04 10.43
N PHE A 479 21.19 -15.96 10.68
CA PHE A 479 20.94 -14.65 10.11
C PHE A 479 21.90 -14.42 8.95
N ALA A 480 21.39 -14.00 7.80
CA ALA A 480 22.19 -13.71 6.62
C ALA A 480 21.91 -12.29 6.13
N HIS A 481 22.96 -11.54 5.86
CA HIS A 481 22.87 -10.16 5.38
C HIS A 481 23.54 -10.01 4.02
N LEU A 482 22.80 -9.46 3.06
CA LEU A 482 23.31 -8.99 1.77
C LEU A 482 23.60 -7.51 1.91
N SER A 483 24.85 -7.18 2.19
CA SER A 483 25.29 -5.80 2.36
C SER A 483 25.59 -5.14 1.01
N ALA A 484 25.29 -3.85 0.92
CA ALA A 484 25.72 -2.98 -0.17
C ALA A 484 27.18 -2.47 -0.01
N GLY A 485 27.94 -2.97 0.97
CA GLY A 485 29.18 -2.33 1.43
C GLY A 485 28.95 -1.06 2.24
N SER A 486 27.68 -0.70 2.49
CA SER A 486 27.27 0.39 3.39
C SER A 486 26.60 -0.19 4.63
N PRO A 487 26.89 0.34 5.84
CA PRO A 487 26.25 -0.13 7.07
C PRO A 487 24.74 0.20 7.13
N LYS A 488 24.26 1.10 6.27
CA LYS A 488 22.87 1.57 6.28
C LYS A 488 21.96 0.87 5.27
N GLY A 489 22.51 -0.03 4.44
CA GLY A 489 21.77 -0.61 3.32
C GLY A 489 22.06 -2.10 3.14
N GLY A 490 21.00 -2.85 2.83
CA GLY A 490 21.06 -4.25 2.49
C GLY A 490 19.70 -4.91 2.58
N ILE A 491 19.70 -6.22 2.33
CA ILE A 491 18.58 -7.10 2.67
C ILE A 491 19.05 -8.07 3.73
N THR A 492 18.25 -8.18 4.77
CA THR A 492 18.40 -9.16 5.82
C THR A 492 17.41 -10.29 5.60
N PHE A 493 17.86 -11.53 5.73
CA PHE A 493 16.99 -12.69 5.73
C PHE A 493 17.48 -13.74 6.71
N MET A 494 16.57 -14.66 7.03
CA MET A 494 16.81 -15.73 7.98
C MET A 494 16.77 -17.06 7.27
N VAL A 495 17.63 -17.97 7.69
CA VAL A 495 17.79 -19.30 7.09
C VAL A 495 17.75 -20.33 8.20
N LYS A 496 17.26 -21.52 7.85
CA LYS A 496 17.36 -22.73 8.65
C LYS A 496 18.55 -23.55 8.16
N ASN A 497 19.56 -23.74 9.00
CA ASN A 497 20.65 -24.66 8.73
C ASN A 497 20.11 -26.09 8.71
N ARG A 498 20.67 -26.93 7.83
CA ARG A 498 20.18 -28.30 7.62
C ARG A 498 20.75 -29.29 8.62
#